data_AF-A0A800A410-F1
#
_entry.id   AF-A0A800A410-F1
#
_cell.length_a   1.000
_cell.length_b   1.000
_cell.length_c   1.000
_cell.angle_alpha   90.00
_cell.angle_beta   90.00
_cell.angle_gamma   90.00
#
_symmetry.space_group_name_H-M   'P 1'
#
loop_
_entity.id
_entity.type
_entity.pdbx_description
1 polymer ?
#
loop_
_entity_poly.entity_id
_entity_poly.type
_entity_poly.pdbx_seq_one_letter_code
_entity_poly.pdbx_strand_id
1 'polypeptide(L)' 'MELYVLTRSGREVIPALLRAGRDVEANILDFLGKAEGATVEQVADAMHLDRKRAYDMLRSLSANRWVWRKMTKLVPF' A
#
# COMPACT_ATOMS: atom_id res chain seq x y z
N MET A 1 -0.68 13.00 8.49
CA MET A 1 -0.72 12.33 7.16
C MET A 1 -0.90 10.83 7.40
N GLU A 2 -1.73 10.14 6.61
CA GLU A 2 -1.84 8.67 6.71
C GLU A 2 -0.78 8.04 5.81
N LEU A 3 0.18 7.33 6.43
CA LEU A 3 1.24 6.62 5.73
C LEU A 3 0.96 5.13 5.79
N TYR A 4 1.01 4.45 4.65
CA TYR A 4 0.87 3.02 4.55
C TYR A 4 2.26 2.41 4.38
N VAL A 5 2.61 1.41 5.19
CA VAL A 5 3.94 0.79 5.19
C VAL A 5 3.82 -0.71 4.99
N LEU A 6 4.62 -1.27 4.09
CA LEU A 6 4.63 -2.70 3.80
C LEU A 6 5.07 -3.51 5.03
N THR A 7 4.35 -4.58 5.35
CA THR A 7 4.75 -5.54 6.39
C THR A 7 5.55 -6.69 5.79
N ARG A 8 6.24 -7.47 6.64
CA ARG A 8 6.90 -8.71 6.21
C ARG A 8 5.92 -9.67 5.52
N SER A 9 4.74 -9.86 6.10
CA SER A 9 3.68 -10.70 5.52
C SER A 9 3.19 -10.16 4.18
N GLY A 10 3.10 -8.84 4.03
CA GLY A 10 2.78 -8.20 2.74
C GLY A 10 3.84 -8.48 1.68
N ARG A 11 5.12 -8.52 2.05
CA ARG A 11 6.20 -8.87 1.11
C ARG A 11 6.14 -10.33 0.67
N GLU A 12 5.85 -11.24 1.60
CA GLU A 12 5.79 -12.68 1.36
C GLU A 12 4.60 -13.08 0.46
N VAL A 13 3.52 -12.29 0.45
CA VAL A 13 2.32 -12.58 -0.36
C VAL A 13 2.42 -12.09 -1.82
N ILE A 14 3.37 -11.22 -2.16
CA ILE A 14 3.53 -10.66 -3.53
C ILE A 14 3.60 -11.77 -4.60
N PRO A 15 4.43 -12.82 -4.47
CA PRO A 15 4.50 -13.88 -5.48
C PRO A 15 3.19 -14.66 -5.61
N ALA A 16 2.44 -14.81 -4.51
CA ALA A 16 1.14 -15.49 -4.52
C ALA A 16 0.07 -14.65 -5.24
N LEU A 17 0.08 -13.32 -5.04
CA LEU A 17 -0.82 -12.40 -5.73
C LEU A 17 -0.57 -12.37 -7.24
N LEU A 18 0.71 -12.34 -7.66
CA LEU A 18 1.08 -12.41 -9.08
C LEU A 18 0.59 -13.71 -9.73
N ARG A 19 0.75 -14.85 -9.05
CA ARG A 19 0.24 -16.14 -9.54
C ARG A 19 -1.29 -16.19 -9.64
N ALA A 20 -1.99 -15.41 -8.81
CA ALA A 20 -3.45 -15.32 -8.80
C ALA A 20 -4.02 -14.26 -9.77
N GLY A 21 -3.18 -13.59 -10.57
CA GLY A 21 -3.61 -12.51 -11.47
C GLY A 21 -4.05 -11.23 -10.73
N ARG A 22 -3.58 -11.04 -9.49
CA ARG A 22 -3.86 -9.87 -8.66
C ARG A 22 -2.73 -8.84 -8.78
N ASP A 23 -2.40 -8.48 -10.02
CA ASP A 23 -1.22 -7.67 -10.35
C ASP A 23 -1.24 -6.28 -9.70
N VAL A 24 -2.41 -5.64 -9.64
CA VAL A 24 -2.53 -4.29 -9.05
C VAL A 24 -2.16 -4.30 -7.56
N GLU A 25 -2.59 -5.31 -6.82
CA GLU A 25 -2.28 -5.41 -5.38
C GLU A 25 -0.82 -5.80 -5.15
N ALA A 26 -0.28 -6.70 -5.97
CA ALA A 26 1.14 -7.03 -5.95
C ALA A 26 2.00 -5.79 -6.22
N ASN A 27 1.63 -4.97 -7.22
CA ASN A 27 2.34 -3.75 -7.57
C ASN A 27 2.26 -2.67 -6.49
N ILE A 28 1.11 -2.52 -5.81
CA ILE A 28 0.99 -1.63 -4.66
C ILE A 28 1.91 -2.08 -3.53
N LEU A 29 1.93 -3.36 -3.20
CA LEU A 29 2.79 -3.89 -2.14
C LEU A 29 4.28 -3.72 -2.49
N ASP A 30 4.66 -3.99 -3.74
CA ASP A 30 6.03 -3.78 -4.21
C ASP A 30 6.44 -2.30 -4.16
N PHE A 31 5.55 -1.40 -4.60
CA PHE A 31 5.75 0.04 -4.51
C PHE A 31 5.94 0.52 -3.06
N LEU A 32 5.09 0.07 -2.15
CA LEU A 32 5.23 0.37 -0.71
C LEU A 32 6.54 -0.15 -0.12
N GLY A 33 7.03 -1.29 -0.61
CA GLY A 33 8.33 -1.85 -0.21
C GLY A 33 9.52 -1.03 -0.72
N LYS A 34 9.43 -0.51 -1.95
CA LYS A 34 10.49 0.32 -2.56
C LYS A 34 10.53 1.74 -1.99
N ALA A 35 9.38 2.33 -1.69
CA ALA A 35 9.26 3.68 -1.16
C ALA A 35 9.38 3.77 0.37
N GLU A 36 9.59 2.64 1.06
CA GLU A 36 9.54 2.52 2.53
C GLU A 36 8.22 3.04 3.15
N GLY A 37 7.15 2.95 2.36
CA GLY A 37 5.81 3.43 2.67
C GLY A 37 5.37 4.60 1.80
N ALA A 38 4.07 4.75 1.62
CA ALA A 38 3.49 5.79 0.78
C ALA A 38 2.13 6.27 1.29
N THR A 39 1.72 7.47 0.88
CA THR A 39 0.37 7.98 1.11
C THR A 39 -0.61 7.42 0.08
N VAL A 40 -1.90 7.57 0.36
CA VAL A 40 -2.98 7.24 -0.60
C VAL A 40 -2.79 7.98 -1.92
N GLU A 41 -2.34 9.23 -1.86
CA GLU A 41 -2.12 10.08 -3.04
C GLU A 41 -0.96 9.55 -3.89
N GLN A 42 0.17 9.23 -3.26
CA GLN A 42 1.32 8.63 -3.95
C GLN A 42 0.99 7.29 -4.59
N VAL A 43 0.17 6.47 -3.92
CA VAL A 43 -0.28 5.18 -4.48
C VAL A 43 -1.27 5.40 -5.63
N ALA A 44 -2.18 6.37 -5.51
CA ALA A 44 -3.11 6.73 -6.57
C ALA A 44 -2.38 7.19 -7.84
N ASP A 45 -1.39 8.07 -7.68
CA ASP A 45 -0.56 8.57 -8.78
C ASP A 45 0.27 7.44 -9.41
N ALA A 46 0.97 6.64 -8.59
CA ALA A 46 1.84 5.57 -9.08
C ALA A 46 1.07 4.45 -9.82
N MET A 47 -0.18 4.20 -9.43
CA MET A 47 -1.01 3.14 -10.01
C MET A 47 -2.02 3.66 -11.04
N HIS A 48 -2.03 4.98 -11.32
CA HIS A 48 -3.04 5.64 -12.13
C HIS A 48 -4.48 5.29 -11.70
N LEU A 49 -4.72 5.28 -10.39
CA LEU A 49 -6.02 4.97 -9.79
C LEU A 49 -6.67 6.24 -9.24
N ASP A 50 -7.99 6.27 -9.19
CA ASP A 50 -8.70 7.27 -8.40
C ASP A 50 -8.34 7.16 -6.92
N ARG A 51 -8.24 8.31 -6.25
CA ARG A 51 -7.92 8.39 -4.81
C ARG A 51 -8.81 7.48 -3.96
N LYS A 52 -10.10 7.41 -4.26
CA LYS A 52 -11.06 6.54 -3.55
C LYS A 52 -10.69 5.06 -3.72
N ARG A 53 -10.36 4.65 -4.94
CA ARG A 53 -10.00 3.27 -5.27
C ARG A 53 -8.68 2.87 -4.63
N ALA A 54 -7.68 3.76 -4.66
CA ALA A 54 -6.42 3.57 -3.95
C ALA A 54 -6.64 3.45 -2.43
N TYR A 55 -7.50 4.28 -1.85
CA TYR A 55 -7.86 4.20 -0.43
C TYR A 55 -8.53 2.87 -0.07
N ASP A 56 -9.54 2.44 -0.84
CA ASP A 56 -10.26 1.20 -0.59
C ASP A 56 -9.33 -0.02 -0.72
N MET A 57 -8.41 -0.01 -1.68
CA MET A 57 -7.38 -1.04 -1.82
C MET A 57 -6.43 -1.06 -0.63
N LEU A 58 -5.85 0.08 -0.25
CA LEU A 58 -4.94 0.16 0.90
C LEU A 58 -5.63 -0.25 2.20
N ARG A 59 -6.92 0.08 2.36
CA ARG A 59 -7.75 -0.36 3.47
C ARG A 59 -7.93 -1.89 3.47
N SER A 60 -8.18 -2.51 2.32
CA SER A 60 -8.26 -3.97 2.16
C SER A 60 -6.92 -4.66 2.48
N LEU A 61 -5.81 -4.17 1.92
CA LEU A 61 -4.47 -4.68 2.19
C LEU A 61 -4.10 -4.56 3.68
N SER A 62 -4.56 -3.50 4.33
CA SER A 62 -4.38 -3.32 5.77
C SER A 62 -5.23 -4.27 6.60
N ALA A 63 -6.48 -4.53 6.20
CA ALA A 63 -7.33 -5.53 6.83
C ALA A 63 -6.71 -6.95 6.76
N ASN A 64 -5.99 -7.25 5.67
CA ASN A 64 -5.22 -8.49 5.52
C ASN A 64 -3.87 -8.51 6.24
N ARG A 65 -3.53 -7.46 7.02
CA ARG A 65 -2.26 -7.28 7.74
C ARG A 65 -1.02 -7.25 6.83
N TRP A 66 -1.20 -7.03 5.53
CA TRP A 66 -0.10 -6.88 4.56
C TRP A 66 0.51 -5.48 4.58
N VAL A 67 -0.25 -4.50 5.08
CA VAL A 67 0.17 -3.10 5.18
C VAL A 67 -0.25 -2.52 6.53
N TRP A 68 0.63 -1.76 7.16
CA TRP A 68 0.32 -1.00 8.36
C TRP A 68 -0.02 0.44 8.03
N ARG A 69 -1.11 0.92 8.62
CA ARG A 69 -1.46 2.34 8.60
C ARG A 69 -0.79 3.03 9.77
N LYS A 70 0.20 3.86 9.49
CA LYS A 70 0.88 4.72 10.46
C LYS A 70 0.35 6.13 10.35
N MET A 71 -0.20 6.65 11.44
CA MET A 71 -0.60 8.05 11.52
C MET A 71 0.65 8.87 11.84
N THR A 72 1.22 9.57 10.86
CA THR A 72 2.26 10.55 11.14
C THR A 72 1.58 11.84 11.58
N LYS A 73 1.79 12.21 12.85
CA LYS A 73 1.52 13.58 13.29
C LYS A 73 2.49 14.48 12.52
N LEU A 74 1.97 15.44 11.79
CA LEU A 74 2.76 16.59 11.34
C LEU A 74 3.25 17.25 12.63
N VAL A 75 4.52 17.05 12.97
CA VAL A 75 5.15 17.87 14.00
C VAL A 75 5.53 19.15 13.26
N PRO A 76 4.87 20.29 13.52
CA PRO A 76 5.38 21.56 13.01
C PRO A 76 6.73 21.80 13.69
N PHE A 77 7.78 21.89 12.89
CA PHE A 77 9.09 22.42 13.30
C PHE A 77 9.07 23.95 13.22
#